data_AF-A0A0C1D9C9-F1
#
_entry.id   AF-A0A0C1D9C9-F1
#
_cell.length_a   1.000
_cell.length_b   1.000
_cell.length_c   1.000
_cell.angle_alpha   90.00
_cell.angle_beta   90.00
_cell.angle_gamma   90.00
#
_symmetry.space_group_name_H-M   'P 1'
#
loop_
_entity.id
_entity.type
_entity.pdbx_description
1 polymer ?
#
loop_
_entity_poly.entity_id
_entity_poly.type
_entity_poly.pdbx_seq_one_letter_code
_entity_poly.pdbx_strand_id
1 'polypeptide(L)'
;MQIYSDNHGRVIWLTVSSTEIRVDLQDLSPAFEYKRCAVVKDVVAVCTALNSNFENVESKLLEKLQNQMTAFDLFTELLDDHEIYFEYFSG
;
A
#
# COMPACT_ATOMS: atom_id res chain seq x y z
N MET A 1 2.78 -4.73 8.24
CA MET A 1 4.24 -4.93 8.21
C MET A 1 4.93 -3.76 7.54
N GLN A 2 6.20 -3.47 7.85
CA GLN A 2 7.00 -2.46 7.16
C GLN A 2 7.53 -3.05 5.85
N ILE A 3 7.33 -2.35 4.72
CA ILE A 3 7.79 -2.81 3.39
C ILE A 3 8.88 -1.93 2.79
N TYR A 4 9.07 -0.73 3.33
CA TYR A 4 10.14 0.19 2.95
C TYR A 4 10.49 1.11 4.13
N SER A 5 11.77 1.48 4.23
CA SER A 5 12.25 2.58 5.04
C SER A 5 13.54 3.17 4.47
N ASP A 6 13.77 4.46 4.68
CA ASP A 6 15.04 5.11 4.35
C ASP A 6 15.67 5.85 5.54
N ASN A 7 16.86 6.43 5.30
CA ASN A 7 17.60 7.20 6.29
C ASN A 7 17.05 8.62 6.50
N HIS A 8 16.03 9.03 5.74
CA HIS A 8 15.39 10.34 5.83
C HIS A 8 14.13 10.32 6.71
N GLY A 9 13.75 9.14 7.22
CA GLY A 9 12.59 8.97 8.09
C GLY A 9 11.33 8.55 7.33
N ARG A 10 11.42 8.29 6.02
CA ARG A 10 10.30 7.73 5.26
C ARG A 10 10.12 6.27 5.64
N VAL A 11 8.89 5.87 5.92
CA VAL A 11 8.51 4.49 6.20
C VAL A 11 7.19 4.18 5.50
N ILE A 12 7.12 3.02 4.84
CA ILE A 12 5.90 2.54 4.20
C ILE A 12 5.47 1.23 4.85
N TRP A 13 4.20 1.17 5.24
CA TRP A 13 3.59 0.02 5.89
C TRP A 13 2.51 -0.57 4.99
N LEU A 14 2.47 -1.91 4.91
CA LEU A 14 1.43 -2.67 4.24
C LEU A 14 0.66 -3.49 5.29
N THR A 15 -0.67 -3.42 5.26
CA THR A 15 -1.56 -4.27 6.05
C THR A 15 -2.47 -5.02 5.09
N VAL A 16 -2.52 -6.35 5.22
CA VAL A 16 -3.38 -7.22 4.42
C VAL A 16 -4.25 -8.04 5.37
N SER A 17 -5.54 -8.04 5.12
CA SER A 17 -6.53 -8.83 5.83
C SER A 17 -7.67 -9.21 4.88
N SER A 18 -8.54 -10.12 5.30
CA SER A 18 -9.68 -10.54 4.47
C SER A 18 -10.72 -9.43 4.27
N THR A 19 -10.67 -8.35 5.06
CA THR A 19 -11.65 -7.25 5.02
C THR A 19 -11.06 -5.94 4.50
N GLU A 20 -9.74 -5.80 4.48
CA GLU A 20 -9.07 -4.62 3.94
C GLU A 20 -7.62 -4.88 3.55
N ILE A 21 -7.17 -4.13 2.54
CA ILE A 21 -5.77 -3.91 2.23
C ILE A 21 -5.47 -2.42 2.41
N ARG A 22 -4.40 -2.11 3.12
CA ARG A 22 -4.04 -0.74 3.48
C ARG A 22 -2.55 -0.50 3.28
N VAL A 23 -2.20 0.63 2.67
CA VAL A 23 -0.84 1.13 2.59
C VAL A 23 -0.74 2.49 3.27
N ASP A 24 0.14 2.61 4.25
CA ASP A 24 0.48 3.88 4.91
C ASP A 24 1.86 4.34 4.47
N LEU A 25 1.96 5.59 4.05
CA LEU A 25 3.23 6.31 3.89
C LEU A 25 3.37 7.29 5.05
N GLN A 26 4.43 7.16 5.82
CA GLN A 26 4.80 8.09 6.87
C GLN A 26 6.13 8.73 6.53
N ASP A 27 6.21 10.04 6.65
CA ASP A 27 7.47 10.77 6.66
C ASP A 27 7.69 11.24 8.11
N LEU A 28 8.62 10.59 8.80
CA LEU A 28 8.94 10.83 10.21
C LEU A 28 10.17 11.73 10.36
N SER A 29 10.43 12.59 9.37
CA SER A 29 11.54 13.52 9.44
C SER A 29 11.35 14.46 10.66
N PRO A 30 12.42 14.81 11.41
CA PRO A 30 12.31 15.72 12.55
C PRO A 30 11.77 17.12 12.20
N ALA A 31 11.77 17.47 10.91
CA ALA A 31 11.32 18.75 10.40
C ALA A 31 9.84 18.77 9.99
N PHE A 32 9.24 17.60 9.73
CA PHE A 32 7.89 17.48 9.21
C PHE A 32 7.36 16.06 9.44
N GLU A 33 6.22 15.93 10.13
CA GLU A 33 5.46 14.69 10.22
C GLU A 33 4.37 14.71 9.15
N TYR A 34 4.42 13.75 8.24
CA TYR A 34 3.46 13.63 7.15
C TYR A 34 2.89 12.22 7.08
N LYS A 35 1.60 12.10 6.79
CA LYS A 35 0.97 10.78 6.61
C LYS A 35 0.02 10.73 5.44
N ARG A 36 0.26 9.80 4.52
CA ARG A 36 -0.74 9.33 3.54
C ARG A 36 -1.21 7.93 3.87
N CYS A 37 -2.47 7.65 3.54
CA CYS A 37 -3.05 6.33 3.66
C CYS A 37 -3.96 6.04 2.47
N ALA A 38 -3.85 4.85 1.90
CA ALA A 38 -4.78 4.30 0.93
C ALA A 38 -5.38 3.02 1.50
N VAL A 39 -6.71 2.92 1.55
CA VAL A 39 -7.44 1.78 2.12
C VAL A 39 -8.42 1.22 1.10
N VAL A 40 -8.31 -0.06 0.80
CA VAL A 40 -9.22 -0.80 -0.06
C VAL A 40 -10.02 -1.77 0.80
N LYS A 41 -11.35 -1.71 0.71
CA LYS A 41 -12.25 -2.67 1.38
C LYS A 41 -12.62 -3.85 0.48
N ASP A 42 -12.58 -3.66 -0.83
CA ASP A 42 -12.82 -4.73 -1.79
C ASP A 42 -11.53 -5.53 -2.06
N VAL A 43 -11.20 -6.43 -1.15
CA VAL A 43 -10.02 -7.29 -1.24
C VAL A 43 -10.11 -8.23 -2.45
N VAL A 44 -11.32 -8.61 -2.87
CA VAL A 44 -11.55 -9.51 -4.01
C VAL A 44 -11.17 -8.83 -5.31
N ALA A 45 -11.47 -7.54 -5.46
CA ALA A 45 -11.04 -6.75 -6.62
C ALA A 45 -9.50 -6.72 -6.74
N VAL A 46 -8.78 -6.50 -5.63
CA VAL A 46 -7.31 -6.50 -5.63
C VAL A 46 -6.74 -7.88 -5.97
N CYS A 47 -7.34 -8.95 -5.43
CA CYS A 47 -6.96 -10.32 -5.80
C CYS A 47 -7.13 -10.57 -7.30
N THR A 48 -8.24 -10.10 -7.87
CA THR A 48 -8.55 -10.22 -9.30
C THR A 48 -7.55 -9.44 -10.16
N ALA A 49 -7.24 -8.19 -9.80
CA ALA A 49 -6.24 -7.36 -10.49
C ALA A 49 -4.84 -8.00 -10.48
N LEU A 50 -4.48 -8.70 -9.41
CA LEU A 50 -3.21 -9.41 -9.29
C LEU A 50 -3.24 -10.83 -9.84
N ASN A 51 -4.36 -11.28 -10.43
CA ASN A 51 -4.60 -12.65 -10.87
C ASN A 51 -4.20 -13.68 -9.78
N SER A 52 -4.67 -13.44 -8.56
CA SER A 52 -4.30 -14.17 -7.35
C SER A 52 -5.52 -14.49 -6.50
N ASN A 53 -5.35 -15.35 -5.49
CA ASN A 53 -6.29 -15.53 -4.39
C ASN A 53 -5.81 -14.77 -3.14
N PHE A 54 -6.66 -14.74 -2.10
CA PHE A 54 -6.34 -14.07 -0.84
C PHE A 54 -5.10 -14.66 -0.14
N GLU A 55 -4.91 -15.97 -0.20
CA GLU A 55 -3.76 -16.65 0.43
C GLU A 55 -2.41 -16.15 -0.11
N ASN A 56 -2.38 -15.73 -1.39
CA ASN A 56 -1.16 -15.30 -2.07
C ASN A 56 -1.10 -13.78 -2.34
N VAL A 57 -2.17 -13.02 -2.05
CA VAL A 57 -2.26 -11.59 -2.40
C VAL A 57 -1.18 -10.77 -1.69
N GLU A 58 -0.86 -11.12 -0.44
CA GLU A 58 0.21 -10.46 0.32
C GLU A 58 1.56 -10.65 -0.37
N SER A 59 1.91 -11.88 -0.74
CA SER A 59 3.17 -12.17 -1.44
C SER A 59 3.23 -11.46 -2.81
N LYS A 60 2.12 -11.41 -3.55
CA LYS A 60 2.03 -10.69 -4.84
C LYS A 60 2.21 -9.18 -4.70
N LEU A 61 1.67 -8.59 -3.63
CA LEU A 61 1.89 -7.18 -3.30
C LEU A 61 3.34 -6.95 -2.90
N LEU A 62 3.94 -7.82 -2.09
CA LEU A 62 5.35 -7.70 -1.71
C LEU A 62 6.29 -7.80 -2.92
N GLU A 63 6.04 -8.71 -3.86
CA GLU A 63 6.81 -8.81 -5.12
C GLU A 63 6.86 -7.47 -5.89
N LYS A 64 5.78 -6.69 -5.85
CA LYS A 64 5.67 -5.39 -6.53
C LYS A 64 6.18 -4.21 -5.71
N LEU A 65 5.92 -4.21 -4.40
CA LEU A 65 6.01 -3.02 -3.55
C LEU A 65 7.22 -3.06 -2.60
N GLN A 66 7.73 -4.24 -2.25
CA GLN A 66 8.77 -4.34 -1.23
C GLN A 66 10.06 -3.64 -1.69
N ASN A 67 10.67 -2.90 -0.76
CA ASN A 67 11.87 -2.10 -0.97
C ASN A 67 11.73 -0.99 -2.04
N GLN A 68 10.51 -0.68 -2.49
CA GLN A 68 10.28 0.44 -3.41
C GLN A 68 10.00 1.72 -2.63
N MET A 69 10.79 2.77 -2.90
CA MET A 69 10.57 4.11 -2.32
C MET A 69 9.21 4.70 -2.72
N THR A 70 8.70 4.30 -3.88
CA THR A 70 7.42 4.71 -4.46
C THR A 70 6.30 3.69 -4.23
N ALA A 71 6.46 2.75 -3.28
CA ALA A 71 5.48 1.69 -3.04
C ALA A 71 4.05 2.20 -2.80
N PHE A 72 3.90 3.36 -2.18
CA PHE A 72 2.58 3.98 -2.00
C PHE A 72 1.96 4.35 -3.35
N ASP A 73 2.72 5.05 -4.20
CA ASP A 73 2.25 5.50 -5.52
C ASP A 73 1.98 4.31 -6.45
N LEU A 74 2.87 3.31 -6.46
CA LEU A 74 2.68 2.06 -7.22
C LEU A 74 1.43 1.30 -6.81
N PHE A 75 1.09 1.33 -5.51
CA PHE A 75 -0.15 0.71 -5.03
C PHE A 75 -1.37 1.49 -5.50
N THR A 76 -1.39 2.82 -5.40
CA THR A 76 -2.52 3.63 -5.88
C THR A 76 -2.68 3.55 -7.41
N GLU A 77 -1.57 3.53 -8.16
CA GLU A 77 -1.58 3.33 -9.62
C GLU A 77 -2.20 1.97 -9.99
N LEU A 78 -1.83 0.89 -9.28
CA LEU A 78 -2.45 -0.43 -9.48
C LEU A 78 -3.98 -0.38 -9.30
N LEU A 79 -4.45 0.37 -8.30
CA LEU A 79 -5.88 0.50 -8.01
C LEU A 79 -6.57 1.32 -9.10
N ASP A 80 -5.99 2.44 -9.50
CA ASP A 80 -6.53 3.30 -10.57
C ASP A 80 -6.58 2.56 -11.91
N ASP A 81 -5.53 1.83 -12.29
CA ASP A 81 -5.43 1.04 -13.53
C ASP A 81 -6.53 -0.04 -13.64
N HIS A 82 -7.04 -0.50 -12.49
CA HIS A 82 -8.08 -1.53 -12.42
C HIS A 82 -9.44 -0.96 -11.95
N GLU A 83 -9.57 0.37 -11.90
CA GLU A 83 -10.78 1.07 -11.46
C GLU A 83 -11.28 0.63 -10.06
N ILE A 84 -10.35 0.28 -9.17
CA ILE A 84 -10.66 -0.19 -7.81
C ILE A 84 -10.83 1.03 -6.90
N TYR A 85 -12.01 1.19 -6.31
CA TYR A 85 -12.26 2.24 -5.33
C TYR A 85 -11.41 2.04 -4.06
N PHE A 86 -10.82 3.14 -3.57
CA PHE A 86 -10.12 3.19 -2.30
C PHE A 86 -10.37 4.50 -1.56
N GLU A 87 -10.30 4.43 -0.23
CA GLU A 87 -10.31 5.60 0.63
C GLU A 87 -8.89 6.19 0.71
N TYR A 88 -8.77 7.48 0.42
CA TYR A 88 -7.50 8.20 0.48
C TYR A 88 -7.51 9.25 1.61
N PHE A 89 -6.45 9.25 2.40
CA PHE A 89 -6.19 10.27 3.42
C PHE A 89 -4.79 10.86 3.24
N SER A 90 -4.66 12.18 3.41
CA SER A 90 -3.40 12.92 3.45
C SER A 90 -3.48 13.95 4.57
N GLY A 91 -2.54 13.91 5.52
CA GLY A 91 -2.46 14.81 6.66
C GLY A 91 -1.04 15.18 7.02
#